data_AF-A7B5R3-F1
#
_entry.id   AF-A7B5R3-F1
#
_cell.length_a   1.000
_cell.length_b   1.000
_cell.length_c   1.000
_cell.angle_alpha   90.00
_cell.angle_beta   90.00
_cell.angle_gamma   90.00
#
_symmetry.space_group_name_H-M   'P 1'
#
loop_
_entity.id
_entity.type
_entity.pdbx_description
1 polymer ?
#
loop_
_entity_poly.entity_id
_entity_poly.type
_entity_poly.pdbx_seq_one_letter_code
_entity_poly.pdbx_strand_id
1 'polypeptide(L)'
;MKSKGAMAMKNKLEKIGQNSFMDNFVKTDDILNDMCGIIESSQKAAYQAVNIALVQRNWLLGYRIASEELQGNERAEYGTELIKKLSKELTQNYGKGFDYSSLYKFVRFYKEFPEILDSVNPKSLSMLSWTHYRVLLQVEDKKARDWYEKEAAEQTWSVRTLQRNISSQYYYRMLKTQKKELVESEMKELTASYQNDKLEFIKNPVVAEFLGFSQNTDFTESDLEKSILSNLQKFLMELGKHLVFHNKLNHVIINQ
;
A
#
# COMPACT_ATOMS: atom_id res chain seq x y z
N MET A 1 -39.29 13.81 -19.71
CA MET A 1 -39.52 13.43 -18.29
C MET A 1 -39.29 11.93 -18.13
N LYS A 2 -38.15 11.51 -17.59
CA LYS A 2 -37.94 10.26 -16.83
C LYS A 2 -36.71 10.49 -15.96
N SER A 3 -36.92 10.62 -14.66
CA SER A 3 -35.88 10.90 -13.66
C SER A 3 -35.18 9.60 -13.23
N LYS A 4 -33.89 9.76 -12.91
CA LYS A 4 -32.98 8.75 -12.39
C LYS A 4 -33.44 8.26 -11.01
N GLY A 5 -33.48 6.94 -10.82
CA GLY A 5 -33.62 6.30 -9.51
C GLY A 5 -32.30 6.37 -8.75
N ALA A 6 -32.30 7.01 -7.59
CA ALA A 6 -31.21 7.01 -6.64
C ALA A 6 -31.23 5.71 -5.82
N MET A 7 -30.13 4.96 -5.84
CA MET A 7 -29.94 3.77 -5.02
C MET A 7 -29.43 4.21 -3.64
N ALA A 8 -30.31 4.17 -2.64
CA ALA A 8 -29.96 4.48 -1.26
C ALA A 8 -29.14 3.34 -0.63
N MET A 9 -27.86 3.59 -0.36
CA MET A 9 -27.02 2.69 0.46
C MET A 9 -27.33 2.94 1.93
N LYS A 10 -27.95 1.96 2.60
CA LYS A 10 -28.16 1.94 4.05
C LYS A 10 -26.81 1.71 4.73
N ASN A 11 -26.28 2.76 5.36
CA ASN A 11 -25.07 2.73 6.16
C ASN A 11 -25.34 1.99 7.48
N LYS A 12 -24.84 0.76 7.62
CA LYS A 12 -24.83 0.03 8.89
C LYS A 12 -23.43 0.20 9.49
N LEU A 13 -23.33 1.12 10.45
CA LEU A 13 -22.12 1.37 11.23
C LEU A 13 -21.84 0.14 12.12
N GLU A 14 -21.06 -0.82 11.61
CA GLU A 14 -20.46 -1.85 12.44
C GLU A 14 -19.13 -1.34 13.01
N LYS A 15 -18.93 -1.60 14.30
CA LYS A 15 -17.84 -1.11 15.15
C LYS A 15 -16.47 -1.31 14.48
N ILE A 16 -15.80 -0.21 14.13
CA ILE A 16 -14.40 -0.22 13.68
C ILE A 16 -13.53 -0.19 14.93
N GLY A 17 -13.09 -1.37 15.36
CA GLY A 17 -12.16 -1.51 16.47
C GLY A 17 -11.84 -2.98 16.69
N GLN A 18 -10.98 -3.55 15.85
CA GLN A 18 -10.42 -4.88 16.08
C GLN A 18 -8.90 -4.82 15.91
N ASN A 19 -8.18 -4.76 17.04
CA ASN A 19 -6.77 -5.13 17.08
C ASN A 19 -6.68 -6.66 16.98
N SER A 20 -6.83 -7.18 15.75
CA SER A 20 -6.93 -8.62 15.43
C SER A 20 -5.77 -9.48 15.97
N PHE A 21 -4.62 -8.92 16.33
CA PHE A 21 -3.50 -9.69 16.88
C PHE A 21 -3.60 -9.93 18.39
N MET A 22 -4.30 -9.06 19.15
CA MET A 22 -4.54 -9.28 20.58
C MET A 22 -5.49 -10.46 20.82
N ASP A 23 -6.38 -10.73 19.86
CA ASP A 23 -7.38 -11.79 19.94
C ASP A 23 -6.79 -13.21 19.69
N ASN A 24 -5.54 -13.32 19.20
CA ASN A 24 -4.93 -14.57 18.74
C ASN A 24 -3.75 -15.07 19.59
N PHE A 25 -3.43 -14.41 20.71
CA PHE A 25 -2.33 -14.86 21.58
C PHE A 25 -2.72 -16.13 22.36
N VAL A 26 -1.88 -17.15 22.30
CA VAL A 26 -1.98 -18.36 23.11
C VAL A 26 -0.75 -18.44 23.99
N LYS A 27 -0.96 -18.34 25.31
CA LYS A 27 0.11 -18.50 26.30
C LYS A 27 0.64 -19.93 26.29
N THR A 28 1.96 -20.08 26.21
CA THR A 28 2.65 -21.36 26.33
C THR A 28 3.55 -21.37 27.58
N ASP A 29 4.23 -22.49 27.83
CA ASP A 29 5.25 -22.58 28.88
C ASP A 29 6.60 -21.98 28.42
N ASP A 30 6.75 -21.67 27.14
CA ASP A 30 7.94 -21.04 26.57
C ASP A 30 7.77 -19.51 26.51
N ILE A 31 8.09 -18.87 27.63
CA ILE A 31 7.94 -17.42 27.82
C ILE A 31 8.72 -16.63 26.77
N LEU A 32 9.89 -17.10 26.35
CA LEU A 32 10.72 -16.37 25.38
C LEU A 32 10.05 -16.38 24.00
N ASN A 33 9.59 -17.55 23.54
CA ASN A 33 8.88 -17.65 22.28
C ASN A 33 7.55 -16.90 22.28
N ASP A 34 6.82 -16.92 23.41
CA ASP A 34 5.61 -16.10 23.58
C ASP A 34 5.91 -14.60 23.42
N MET A 35 6.97 -14.10 24.08
CA MET A 35 7.38 -12.70 23.97
C MET A 35 7.81 -12.33 22.54
N CYS A 36 8.62 -13.16 21.89
CA CYS A 36 9.01 -12.97 20.49
C CYS A 36 7.78 -12.94 19.57
N GLY A 37 6.84 -13.87 19.75
CA GLY A 37 5.60 -13.93 18.96
C GLY A 37 4.71 -12.71 19.14
N ILE A 38 4.60 -12.16 20.36
CA ILE A 38 3.87 -10.92 20.63
C ILE A 38 4.52 -9.74 19.91
N ILE A 39 5.85 -9.60 20.03
CA ILE A 39 6.61 -8.52 19.37
C ILE A 39 6.42 -8.61 17.86
N GLU A 40 6.71 -9.77 17.26
CA GLU A 40 6.60 -9.99 15.81
C GLU A 40 5.17 -9.74 15.30
N SER A 41 4.15 -10.15 16.05
CA SER A 41 2.74 -9.95 15.66
C SER A 41 2.33 -8.48 15.71
N SER A 42 2.75 -7.75 16.75
CA SER A 42 2.46 -6.32 16.88
C SER A 42 3.14 -5.50 15.77
N GLN A 43 4.39 -5.83 15.46
CA GLN A 43 5.15 -5.25 14.36
C GLN A 43 4.48 -5.55 13.01
N LYS A 44 4.07 -6.80 12.75
CA LYS A 44 3.36 -7.18 11.53
C LYS A 44 2.06 -6.40 11.34
N ALA A 45 1.26 -6.24 12.40
CA ALA A 45 0.02 -5.47 12.35
C ALA A 45 0.29 -3.98 12.02
N ALA A 46 1.29 -3.39 12.67
CA ALA A 46 1.78 -2.04 12.37
C ALA A 46 2.16 -1.89 10.90
N TYR A 47 2.92 -2.84 10.35
CA TYR A 47 3.35 -2.80 8.95
C TYR A 47 2.20 -2.94 7.96
N GLN A 48 1.23 -3.81 8.24
CA GLN A 48 0.04 -3.97 7.40
C GLN A 48 -0.79 -2.68 7.37
N ALA A 49 -1.00 -2.03 8.52
CA ALA A 49 -1.71 -0.76 8.59
C ALA A 49 -1.02 0.33 7.76
N VAL A 50 0.31 0.45 7.87
CA VAL A 50 1.11 1.40 7.09
C VAL A 50 1.01 1.10 5.58
N ASN A 51 1.12 -0.17 5.19
CA ASN A 51 0.99 -0.59 3.80
C ASN A 51 -0.35 -0.20 3.19
N ILE A 52 -1.44 -0.52 3.88
CA ILE A 52 -2.79 -0.20 3.43
C ILE A 52 -2.94 1.32 3.24
N ALA A 53 -2.54 2.10 4.25
CA ALA A 53 -2.62 3.56 4.19
C ALA A 53 -1.79 4.13 3.02
N LEU A 54 -0.59 3.60 2.78
CA LEU A 54 0.27 3.99 1.68
C LEU A 54 -0.35 3.74 0.31
N VAL A 55 -0.87 2.53 0.11
CA VAL A 55 -1.49 2.13 -1.16
C VAL A 55 -2.75 2.97 -1.41
N GLN A 56 -3.61 3.14 -0.40
CA GLN A 56 -4.80 3.98 -0.47
C GLN A 56 -4.46 5.43 -0.79
N ARG A 57 -3.50 6.03 -0.05
CA ARG A 57 -3.05 7.41 -0.29
C ARG A 57 -2.60 7.60 -1.73
N ASN A 58 -1.71 6.73 -2.21
CA ASN A 58 -1.13 6.87 -3.54
C ASN A 58 -2.19 6.68 -4.63
N TRP A 59 -3.11 5.74 -4.45
CA TRP A 59 -4.24 5.56 -5.36
C TRP A 59 -5.14 6.79 -5.41
N LEU A 60 -5.52 7.34 -4.24
CA LEU A 60 -6.40 8.52 -4.13
C LEU A 60 -5.76 9.77 -4.74
N LEU A 61 -4.45 9.97 -4.54
CA LEU A 61 -3.71 11.05 -5.19
C LEU A 61 -3.73 10.89 -6.71
N GLY A 62 -3.52 9.66 -7.20
CA GLY A 62 -3.62 9.33 -8.62
C GLY A 62 -5.00 9.64 -9.21
N TYR A 63 -6.06 9.18 -8.54
CA TYR A 63 -7.45 9.47 -8.91
C TYR A 63 -7.73 10.97 -8.96
N ARG A 64 -7.32 11.72 -7.93
CA ARG A 64 -7.56 13.16 -7.82
C ARG A 64 -6.90 13.93 -8.97
N ILE A 65 -5.66 13.58 -9.31
CA ILE A 65 -4.91 14.19 -10.42
C ILE A 65 -5.55 13.80 -11.76
N ALA A 66 -5.82 12.52 -11.99
CA ALA A 66 -6.44 12.03 -13.22
C ALA A 66 -7.84 12.64 -13.47
N SER A 67 -8.58 12.93 -12.40
CA SER A 67 -9.91 13.56 -12.50
C SER A 67 -9.86 15.00 -13.02
N GLU A 68 -8.77 15.74 -12.75
CA GLU A 68 -8.55 17.09 -13.31
C GLU A 68 -8.11 17.03 -14.78
N GLU A 69 -7.30 16.03 -15.16
CA GLU A 69 -6.89 15.82 -16.57
C GLU A 69 -8.10 15.61 -17.51
N LEU A 70 -9.16 14.98 -16.99
CA LEU A 70 -10.36 14.66 -17.77
C LEU A 70 -11.27 15.88 -18.05
N GLN A 71 -11.10 17.00 -17.33
CA GLN A 71 -11.91 18.21 -17.51
C GLN A 71 -11.26 19.24 -18.45
N GLY A 72 -9.98 19.08 -18.81
CA GLY A 72 -9.24 19.98 -19.70
C GLY A 72 -9.37 19.63 -21.19
N ASN A 73 -9.53 20.64 -22.04
CA ASN A 73 -9.65 20.49 -23.51
C ASN A 73 -8.31 20.18 -24.23
N GLU A 74 -7.16 20.24 -23.55
CA GLU A 74 -5.82 19.95 -24.10
C GLU A 74 -5.07 18.96 -23.18
N ARG A 75 -5.37 17.68 -23.34
CA ARG A 75 -5.20 16.63 -22.32
C ARG A 75 -3.76 16.30 -21.91
N ALA A 76 -2.77 16.48 -22.78
CA ALA A 76 -1.39 16.04 -22.50
C ALA A 76 -0.51 17.14 -21.87
N GLU A 77 -0.60 18.37 -22.39
CA GLU A 77 0.20 19.49 -21.90
C GLU A 77 -0.34 20.01 -20.56
N TYR A 78 -1.66 20.11 -20.41
CA TYR A 78 -2.30 20.54 -19.17
C TYR A 78 -1.99 19.59 -18.00
N GLY A 79 -2.08 18.28 -18.21
CA GLY A 79 -1.72 17.27 -17.20
C GLY A 79 -0.26 17.35 -16.78
N THR A 80 0.64 17.61 -17.74
CA THR A 80 2.07 17.76 -17.47
C THR A 80 2.36 18.99 -16.60
N GLU A 81 1.79 20.15 -16.91
CA GLU A 81 1.97 21.37 -16.12
C GLU A 81 1.34 21.26 -14.72
N LEU A 82 0.18 20.62 -14.61
CA LEU A 82 -0.46 20.34 -13.32
C LEU A 82 0.45 19.49 -12.42
N ILE A 83 1.00 18.38 -12.94
CA ILE A 83 1.89 17.50 -12.17
C ILE A 83 3.18 18.24 -11.79
N LYS A 84 3.75 19.07 -12.67
CA LYS A 84 4.92 19.91 -12.33
C LYS A 84 4.62 20.83 -11.16
N LYS A 85 3.51 21.58 -11.21
CA LYS A 85 3.10 22.48 -10.12
C LYS A 85 2.89 21.71 -8.82
N LEU A 86 2.10 20.63 -8.86
CA LEU A 86 1.81 19.81 -7.68
C LEU A 86 3.08 19.21 -7.08
N SER A 87 4.02 18.76 -7.91
CA SER A 87 5.27 18.17 -7.40
C SER A 87 6.08 19.16 -6.59
N LYS A 88 6.14 20.44 -7.02
CA LYS A 88 6.83 21.51 -6.28
C LYS A 88 6.14 21.79 -4.95
N GLU A 89 4.83 22.01 -4.96
CA GLU A 89 4.06 22.37 -3.76
C GLU A 89 4.00 21.21 -2.75
N LEU A 90 3.76 19.99 -3.20
CA LEU A 90 3.72 18.82 -2.33
C LEU A 90 5.10 18.46 -1.77
N THR A 91 6.16 18.59 -2.57
CA THR A 91 7.53 18.38 -2.08
C THR A 91 7.90 19.44 -1.03
N GLN A 92 7.45 20.69 -1.21
CA GLN A 92 7.66 21.75 -0.23
C GLN A 92 6.91 21.49 1.10
N ASN A 93 5.68 20.99 1.02
CA ASN A 93 4.82 20.79 2.19
C ASN A 93 5.07 19.47 2.93
N TYR A 94 5.41 18.40 2.20
CA TYR A 94 5.47 17.03 2.72
C TYR A 94 6.83 16.36 2.52
N GLY A 95 7.76 16.99 1.82
CA GLY A 95 9.11 16.47 1.61
C GLY A 95 9.23 15.51 0.44
N LYS A 96 10.25 14.64 0.49
CA LYS A 96 10.53 13.66 -0.57
C LYS A 96 9.33 12.70 -0.77
N GLY A 97 9.26 12.04 -1.93
CA GLY A 97 8.19 11.09 -2.27
C GLY A 97 7.01 11.69 -3.03
N PHE A 98 7.01 13.01 -3.24
CA PHE A 98 6.02 13.75 -4.02
C PHE A 98 6.64 14.46 -5.24
N ASP A 99 7.77 13.96 -5.74
CA ASP A 99 8.35 14.44 -6.98
C ASP A 99 7.47 14.13 -8.21
N TYR A 100 7.81 14.76 -9.34
CA TYR A 100 7.09 14.58 -10.60
C TYR A 100 6.93 13.09 -10.98
N SER A 101 7.98 12.29 -10.80
CA SER A 101 7.99 10.87 -11.14
C SER A 101 7.07 10.05 -10.23
N SER A 102 6.91 10.45 -8.97
CA SER A 102 6.06 9.79 -7.98
C SER A 102 4.60 10.09 -8.25
N LEU A 103 4.26 11.35 -8.52
CA LEU A 103 2.90 11.75 -8.92
C LEU A 103 2.46 11.07 -10.22
N TYR A 104 3.35 10.98 -11.20
CA TYR A 104 3.05 10.23 -12.43
C TYR A 104 2.77 8.74 -12.16
N LYS A 105 3.56 8.11 -11.27
CA LYS A 105 3.29 6.71 -10.85
C LYS A 105 1.96 6.58 -10.12
N PHE A 106 1.54 7.56 -9.32
CA PHE A 106 0.24 7.57 -8.65
C PHE A 106 -0.90 7.62 -9.68
N VAL A 107 -0.81 8.51 -10.66
CA VAL A 107 -1.79 8.60 -11.77
C VAL A 107 -1.87 7.28 -12.53
N ARG A 108 -0.72 6.70 -12.88
CA ARG A 108 -0.67 5.41 -13.56
C ARG A 108 -1.24 4.29 -12.69
N PHE A 109 -0.94 4.30 -11.39
CA PHE A 109 -1.47 3.32 -10.45
C PHE A 109 -3.00 3.30 -10.41
N TYR A 110 -3.61 4.48 -10.32
CA TYR A 110 -5.07 4.60 -10.43
C TYR A 110 -5.61 4.02 -11.75
N LYS A 111 -4.98 4.38 -12.89
CA LYS A 111 -5.44 3.96 -14.23
C LYS A 111 -5.32 2.44 -14.44
N GLU A 112 -4.28 1.82 -13.89
CA GLU A 112 -3.97 0.40 -14.09
C GLU A 112 -4.66 -0.52 -13.06
N PHE A 113 -4.98 0.01 -11.87
CA PHE A 113 -5.64 -0.73 -10.78
C PHE A 113 -6.88 0.03 -10.27
N PRO A 114 -7.91 0.28 -11.10
CA PRO A 114 -9.05 1.11 -10.72
C PRO A 114 -9.94 0.50 -9.63
N GLU A 115 -10.01 -0.83 -9.52
CA GLU A 115 -10.89 -1.54 -8.59
C GLU A 115 -10.18 -1.93 -7.28
N ILE A 116 -8.93 -1.49 -7.10
CA ILE A 116 -8.10 -1.96 -5.98
C ILE A 116 -8.70 -1.59 -4.62
N LEU A 117 -9.41 -0.46 -4.52
CA LEU A 117 -10.07 -0.02 -3.30
C LEU A 117 -11.35 -0.82 -2.98
N ASP A 118 -12.01 -1.38 -3.99
CA ASP A 118 -13.19 -2.25 -3.79
C ASP A 118 -12.78 -3.60 -3.17
N SER A 119 -11.52 -4.01 -3.41
CA SER A 119 -10.91 -5.19 -2.81
C SER A 119 -10.39 -4.98 -1.38
N VAL A 120 -10.40 -3.74 -0.87
CA VAL A 120 -9.96 -3.38 0.50
C VAL A 120 -11.02 -3.73 1.54
N ASN A 121 -11.59 -4.92 1.41
CA ASN A 121 -12.25 -5.57 2.53
C ASN A 121 -11.16 -5.81 3.59
N PRO A 122 -11.33 -5.36 4.86
CA PRO A 122 -10.38 -5.62 5.94
C PRO A 122 -10.05 -7.10 6.16
N LYS A 123 -10.87 -8.02 5.63
CA LYS A 123 -10.62 -9.47 5.63
C LYS A 123 -9.68 -9.95 4.52
N SER A 124 -9.43 -9.15 3.50
CA SER A 124 -8.49 -9.46 2.42
C SER A 124 -7.08 -9.04 2.85
N LEU A 125 -6.44 -9.90 3.66
CA LEU A 125 -5.07 -9.74 4.18
C LEU A 125 -3.97 -9.79 3.09
N SER A 126 -4.32 -9.66 1.81
CA SER A 126 -3.50 -10.02 0.65
C SER A 126 -3.11 -8.83 -0.24
N MET A 127 -3.25 -7.59 0.24
CA MET A 127 -2.82 -6.42 -0.55
C MET A 127 -1.29 -6.30 -0.54
N LEU A 128 -0.69 -6.21 -1.73
CA LEU A 128 0.74 -5.97 -1.86
C LEU A 128 1.13 -4.56 -1.38
N SER A 129 2.39 -4.36 -1.00
CA SER A 129 2.87 -3.03 -0.64
C SER A 129 2.96 -2.09 -1.85
N TRP A 130 2.98 -0.77 -1.62
CA TRP A 130 3.18 0.21 -2.69
C TRP A 130 4.46 -0.06 -3.51
N THR A 131 5.53 -0.57 -2.91
CA THR A 131 6.76 -0.89 -3.64
C THR A 131 6.56 -2.04 -4.63
N HIS A 132 5.73 -3.04 -4.31
CA HIS A 132 5.34 -4.06 -5.30
C HIS A 132 4.57 -3.44 -6.45
N TYR A 133 3.59 -2.57 -6.15
CA TYR A 133 2.83 -1.88 -7.19
C TYR A 133 3.72 -1.03 -8.10
N ARG A 134 4.74 -0.35 -7.55
CA ARG A 134 5.75 0.35 -8.37
C ARG A 134 6.49 -0.57 -9.34
N VAL A 135 6.74 -1.82 -8.96
CA VAL A 135 7.37 -2.82 -9.81
C VAL A 135 6.38 -3.34 -10.85
N LEU A 136 5.14 -3.65 -10.45
CA LEU A 136 4.06 -4.07 -11.36
C LEU A 136 3.74 -3.03 -12.43
N LEU A 137 3.84 -1.74 -12.10
CA LEU A 137 3.67 -0.66 -13.06
C LEU A 137 4.71 -0.69 -14.18
N GLN A 138 5.81 -1.42 -14.09
CA GLN A 138 6.76 -1.58 -15.21
C GLN A 138 6.25 -2.56 -16.27
N VAL A 139 5.21 -3.34 -15.97
CA VAL A 139 4.65 -4.35 -16.87
C VAL A 139 3.51 -3.74 -17.67
N GLU A 140 3.72 -3.59 -18.98
CA GLU A 140 2.73 -3.00 -19.90
C GLU A 140 1.57 -3.94 -20.22
N ASP A 141 1.84 -5.25 -20.40
CA ASP A 141 0.80 -6.24 -20.67
C ASP A 141 -0.05 -6.46 -19.40
N LYS A 142 -1.31 -6.06 -19.46
CA LYS A 142 -2.28 -6.22 -18.37
C LYS A 142 -2.38 -7.68 -17.91
N LYS A 143 -2.40 -8.66 -18.81
CA LYS A 143 -2.53 -10.08 -18.42
C LYS A 143 -1.32 -10.55 -17.62
N ALA A 144 -0.12 -10.16 -18.07
CA ALA A 144 1.10 -10.48 -17.35
C ALA A 144 1.14 -9.78 -15.98
N ARG A 145 0.72 -8.51 -15.93
CA ARG A 145 0.67 -7.70 -14.70
C ARG A 145 -0.30 -8.29 -13.67
N ASP A 146 -1.54 -8.60 -14.07
CA ASP A 146 -2.55 -9.23 -13.21
C ASP A 146 -2.04 -10.60 -12.70
N TRP A 147 -1.36 -11.38 -13.55
CA TRP A 147 -0.77 -12.65 -13.16
C TRP A 147 0.36 -12.48 -12.13
N TYR A 148 1.28 -11.53 -12.36
CA TYR A 148 2.35 -11.24 -11.41
C TYR A 148 1.84 -10.71 -10.08
N GLU A 149 0.80 -9.86 -10.08
CA GLU A 149 0.16 -9.38 -8.85
C GLU A 149 -0.38 -10.56 -8.04
N LYS A 150 -1.15 -11.43 -8.69
CA LYS A 150 -1.72 -12.61 -8.05
C LYS A 150 -0.66 -13.55 -7.49
N GLU A 151 0.33 -13.94 -8.29
CA GLU A 151 1.38 -14.86 -7.86
C GLU A 151 2.24 -14.26 -6.74
N ALA A 152 2.55 -12.97 -6.82
CA ALA A 152 3.30 -12.30 -5.76
C ALA A 152 2.54 -12.30 -4.44
N ALA A 153 1.22 -12.11 -4.47
CA ALA A 153 0.38 -12.14 -3.29
C ALA A 153 0.23 -13.56 -2.74
N GLU A 154 -0.09 -14.55 -3.58
CA GLU A 154 -0.33 -15.94 -3.16
C GLU A 154 0.95 -16.63 -2.67
N GLN A 155 2.09 -16.37 -3.31
CA GLN A 155 3.37 -16.97 -2.94
C GLN A 155 4.20 -16.10 -1.99
N THR A 156 3.63 -14.98 -1.51
CA THR A 156 4.32 -14.04 -0.61
C THR A 156 5.70 -13.64 -1.15
N TRP A 157 5.77 -13.25 -2.43
CA TRP A 157 7.03 -12.82 -3.03
C TRP A 157 7.49 -11.51 -2.42
N SER A 158 8.78 -11.42 -2.10
CA SER A 158 9.43 -10.15 -1.81
C SER A 158 9.47 -9.25 -3.05
N VAL A 159 9.68 -7.94 -2.84
CA VAL A 159 9.81 -6.97 -3.95
C VAL A 159 10.92 -7.38 -4.90
N ARG A 160 12.05 -7.87 -4.37
CA ARG A 160 13.19 -8.36 -5.16
C ARG A 160 12.83 -9.60 -5.98
N THR A 161 12.06 -10.52 -5.39
CA THR A 161 11.57 -11.71 -6.07
C THR A 161 10.67 -11.32 -7.24
N LEU A 162 9.69 -10.46 -7.00
CA LEU A 162 8.81 -9.94 -8.04
C LEU A 162 9.59 -9.24 -9.16
N GLN A 163 10.51 -8.34 -8.82
CA GLN A 163 11.32 -7.60 -9.80
C GLN A 163 12.16 -8.56 -10.65
N ARG A 164 12.80 -9.56 -10.04
CA ARG A 164 13.59 -10.56 -10.77
C ARG A 164 12.70 -11.44 -11.66
N ASN A 165 11.53 -11.84 -11.18
CA ASN A 165 10.57 -12.64 -11.96
C ASN A 165 10.09 -11.87 -13.19
N ILE A 166 9.79 -10.57 -13.05
CA ILE A 166 9.48 -9.69 -14.18
C ILE A 166 10.67 -9.58 -15.15
N SER A 167 11.87 -9.29 -14.65
CA SER A 167 13.08 -9.12 -15.48
C SER A 167 13.46 -10.38 -16.26
N SER A 168 13.23 -11.56 -15.68
CA SER A 168 13.47 -12.86 -16.34
C SER A 168 12.30 -13.35 -17.21
N GLN A 169 11.26 -12.53 -17.37
CA GLN A 169 10.06 -12.86 -18.14
C GLN A 169 9.39 -14.16 -17.66
N TYR A 170 9.39 -14.40 -16.35
CA TYR A 170 8.94 -15.64 -15.71
C TYR A 170 7.54 -16.06 -16.17
N TYR A 171 6.58 -15.14 -16.24
CA TYR A 171 5.24 -15.39 -16.79
C TYR A 171 5.28 -16.02 -18.19
N TYR A 172 6.03 -15.43 -19.12
CA TYR A 172 6.11 -15.92 -20.50
C TYR A 172 6.85 -17.25 -20.60
N ARG A 173 7.84 -17.49 -19.73
CA ARG A 173 8.53 -18.78 -19.62
C ARG A 173 7.57 -19.87 -19.13
N MET A 174 6.74 -19.55 -18.13
CA MET A 174 5.71 -20.45 -17.59
C MET A 174 4.63 -20.82 -18.63
N LEU A 175 4.30 -19.91 -19.54
CA LEU A 175 3.38 -20.19 -20.64
C LEU A 175 3.99 -21.05 -21.75
N LYS A 176 5.30 -20.91 -22.01
CA LYS A 176 5.99 -21.59 -23.12
C LYS A 176 6.52 -22.98 -22.75
N THR A 177 6.86 -23.20 -21.49
CA THR A 177 7.46 -24.46 -21.04
C THR A 177 6.43 -25.60 -21.02
N GLN A 178 6.88 -26.80 -21.40
CA GLN A 178 6.14 -28.05 -21.18
C GLN A 178 6.43 -28.66 -19.80
N LYS A 179 7.47 -28.18 -19.11
CA LYS A 179 7.90 -28.64 -17.78
C LYS A 179 7.91 -27.44 -16.83
N LYS A 180 6.78 -27.18 -16.19
CA LYS A 180 6.60 -26.02 -15.31
C LYS A 180 7.42 -26.15 -14.03
N GLU A 181 7.53 -27.37 -13.52
CA GLU A 181 8.22 -27.69 -12.27
C GLU A 181 9.69 -27.27 -12.30
N LEU A 182 10.36 -27.42 -13.44
CA LEU A 182 11.77 -27.03 -13.60
C LEU A 182 11.96 -25.51 -13.56
N VAL A 183 11.02 -24.77 -14.14
CA VAL A 183 11.06 -23.31 -14.17
C VAL A 183 10.74 -22.74 -12.78
N GLU A 184 9.78 -23.37 -12.08
CA GLU A 184 9.46 -23.06 -10.69
C GLU A 184 10.62 -23.36 -9.74
N SER A 185 11.29 -24.51 -9.88
CA SER A 185 12.42 -24.88 -9.02
C SER A 185 13.60 -23.92 -9.17
N GLU A 186 13.95 -23.58 -10.42
CA GLU A 186 14.99 -22.59 -10.73
C GLU A 186 14.65 -21.22 -10.14
N MET A 187 13.40 -20.78 -10.27
CA MET A 187 12.94 -19.51 -9.70
C MET A 187 13.14 -19.52 -8.18
N LYS A 188 12.62 -20.55 -7.49
CA LYS A 188 12.70 -20.69 -6.02
C LYS A 188 14.15 -20.72 -5.54
N GLU A 189 15.02 -21.50 -6.18
CA GLU A 189 16.44 -21.61 -5.82
C GLU A 189 17.13 -20.25 -5.88
N LEU A 190 16.96 -19.55 -7.00
CA LEU A 190 17.64 -18.27 -7.23
C LEU A 190 17.03 -17.10 -6.44
N THR A 191 15.81 -17.22 -5.88
CA THR A 191 15.21 -16.22 -4.98
C THR A 191 15.23 -16.58 -3.51
N ALA A 192 15.74 -17.76 -3.14
CA ALA A 192 15.72 -18.24 -1.76
C ALA A 192 16.34 -17.24 -0.78
N SER A 193 17.44 -16.58 -1.19
CA SER A 193 18.11 -15.58 -0.36
C SER A 193 17.31 -14.30 -0.14
N TYR A 194 16.37 -13.96 -1.03
CA TYR A 194 15.57 -12.73 -0.93
C TYR A 194 14.46 -12.84 0.10
N GLN A 195 14.06 -14.07 0.46
CA GLN A 195 12.98 -14.31 1.42
C GLN A 195 13.46 -14.30 2.89
N ASN A 196 14.78 -14.23 3.11
CA ASN A 196 15.35 -14.27 4.46
C ASN A 196 15.35 -12.91 5.16
N ASP A 197 15.16 -11.80 4.45
CA ASP A 197 15.11 -10.47 5.06
C ASP A 197 13.69 -10.16 5.55
N LYS A 198 13.32 -10.76 6.70
CA LYS A 198 12.04 -10.51 7.39
C LYS A 198 11.78 -9.02 7.65
N LEU A 199 12.84 -8.20 7.68
CA LEU A 199 12.81 -6.76 7.91
C LEU A 199 12.95 -5.93 6.61
N GLU A 200 12.90 -6.54 5.42
CA GLU A 200 13.07 -5.80 4.15
C GLU A 200 12.10 -4.61 4.04
N PHE A 201 10.87 -4.81 4.51
CA PHE A 201 9.84 -3.78 4.50
C PHE A 201 10.13 -2.63 5.48
N ILE A 202 10.72 -2.95 6.63
CA ILE A 202 11.07 -2.01 7.70
C ILE A 202 12.24 -1.13 7.26
N LYS A 203 13.19 -1.73 6.55
CA LYS A 203 14.33 -1.06 5.92
C LYS A 203 13.95 -0.31 4.64
N ASN A 204 12.68 -0.37 4.22
CA ASN A 204 12.24 0.24 2.97
C ASN A 204 12.22 1.78 3.11
N PRO A 205 13.03 2.51 2.32
CA PRO A 205 13.09 3.97 2.42
C PRO A 205 11.73 4.65 2.18
N VAL A 206 10.83 4.04 1.43
CA VAL A 206 9.48 4.57 1.15
C VAL A 206 8.58 4.48 2.38
N VAL A 207 8.73 3.42 3.17
CA VAL A 207 8.01 3.25 4.44
C VAL A 207 8.56 4.24 5.45
N ALA A 208 9.88 4.40 5.48
CA ALA A 208 10.51 5.37 6.36
C ALA A 208 10.07 6.82 6.00
N GLU A 209 10.10 7.19 4.73
CA GLU A 209 9.61 8.48 4.25
C GLU A 209 8.13 8.72 4.60
N PHE A 210 7.28 7.70 4.44
CA PHE A 210 5.87 7.78 4.84
C PHE A 210 5.69 8.06 6.33
N LEU A 211 6.54 7.46 7.16
CA LEU A 211 6.58 7.66 8.60
C LEU A 211 7.28 8.98 8.98
N GLY A 212 7.76 9.76 8.01
CA GLY A 212 8.34 11.09 8.23
C GLY A 212 9.80 11.10 8.70
N PHE A 213 10.58 10.04 8.44
CA PHE A 213 12.01 10.03 8.77
C PHE A 213 12.83 10.86 7.76
N SER A 214 13.85 11.59 8.25
CA SER A 214 14.91 12.16 7.41
C SER A 214 16.05 11.15 7.21
N GLN A 215 16.73 11.22 6.06
CA GLN A 215 17.69 10.20 5.59
C GLN A 215 19.06 10.22 6.31
N ASN A 216 19.10 10.24 7.64
CA ASN A 216 20.31 9.82 8.33
C ASN A 216 20.21 8.31 8.50
N THR A 217 20.98 7.56 7.72
CA THR A 217 20.98 6.09 7.61
C THR A 217 21.38 5.33 8.89
N ASP A 218 21.44 6.02 10.02
CA ASP A 218 21.92 5.51 11.32
C ASP A 218 20.75 5.22 12.27
N PHE A 219 19.67 4.63 11.77
CA PHE A 219 18.58 4.18 12.65
C PHE A 219 18.88 2.77 13.16
N THR A 220 18.97 2.61 14.47
CA THR A 220 18.96 1.27 15.07
C THR A 220 17.55 0.68 14.96
N GLU A 221 17.44 -0.65 14.97
CA GLU A 221 16.15 -1.35 14.95
C GLU A 221 15.19 -0.83 16.05
N SER A 222 15.74 -0.54 17.23
CA SER A 222 15.01 0.09 18.35
C SER A 222 14.51 1.51 18.05
N ASP A 223 15.28 2.34 17.34
CA ASP A 223 14.88 3.72 16.98
C ASP A 223 13.72 3.72 15.99
N LEU A 224 13.77 2.76 15.06
CA LEU A 224 12.74 2.60 14.06
C LEU A 224 11.47 2.00 14.66
N GLU A 225 11.56 0.96 15.49
CA GLU A 225 10.43 0.36 16.21
C GLU A 225 9.71 1.41 17.06
N LYS A 226 10.45 2.14 17.89
CA LYS A 226 9.92 3.20 18.76
C LYS A 226 9.21 4.29 17.95
N SER A 227 9.70 4.56 16.75
CA SER A 227 9.14 5.59 15.88
C SER A 227 7.93 5.10 15.09
N ILE A 228 7.91 3.83 14.66
CA ILE A 228 6.71 3.17 14.12
C ILE A 228 5.60 3.21 15.16
N LEU A 229 5.89 2.84 16.42
CA LEU A 229 4.94 2.89 17.52
C LEU A 229 4.48 4.32 17.82
N SER A 230 5.39 5.29 17.86
CA SER A 230 5.08 6.70 18.10
C SER A 230 4.24 7.31 16.97
N ASN A 231 4.54 6.99 15.71
CA ASN A 231 3.81 7.49 14.57
C ASN A 231 2.46 6.80 14.38
N LEU A 232 2.34 5.51 14.71
CA LEU A 232 1.05 4.84 14.82
C LEU A 232 0.22 5.41 15.95
N GLN A 233 0.83 5.70 17.11
CA GLN A 233 0.14 6.35 18.22
C GLN A 233 -0.37 7.74 17.80
N LYS A 234 0.47 8.55 17.14
CA LYS A 234 0.05 9.85 16.58
C LYS A 234 -1.02 9.69 15.51
N PHE A 235 -0.89 8.74 14.60
CA PHE A 235 -1.86 8.46 13.55
C PHE A 235 -3.20 8.04 14.12
N LEU A 236 -3.25 7.12 15.10
CA LEU A 236 -4.45 6.70 15.81
C LEU A 236 -5.07 7.85 16.62
N MET A 237 -4.24 8.70 17.25
CA MET A 237 -4.70 9.91 17.93
C MET A 237 -5.30 10.92 16.96
N GLU A 238 -4.67 11.16 15.81
CA GLU A 238 -5.19 12.00 14.74
C GLU A 238 -6.47 11.42 14.16
N LEU A 239 -6.54 10.11 13.90
CA LEU A 239 -7.75 9.41 13.46
C LEU A 239 -8.90 9.60 14.46
N GLY A 240 -8.62 9.47 15.75
CA GLY A 240 -9.58 9.77 16.81
C GLY A 240 -10.07 11.22 16.77
N LYS A 241 -9.18 12.19 16.54
CA LYS A 241 -9.56 13.61 16.41
C LYS A 241 -10.38 13.88 15.14
N HIS A 242 -10.01 13.30 13.99
CA HIS A 242 -10.70 13.49 12.71
C HIS A 242 -12.08 12.80 12.70
N LEU A 243 -12.23 11.65 13.37
CA LEU A 243 -13.53 11.00 13.62
C LEU A 243 -14.41 11.83 14.55
N VAL A 244 -13.84 12.47 15.57
CA VAL A 244 -14.57 13.42 16.45
C VAL A 244 -14.97 14.70 15.69
N PHE A 245 -14.12 15.19 14.78
CA PHE A 245 -14.43 16.35 13.94
C PHE A 245 -15.54 16.07 12.92
N HIS A 246 -15.55 14.89 12.29
CA HIS A 246 -16.63 14.49 11.38
C HIS A 246 -17.98 14.36 12.11
N ASN A 247 -17.98 13.91 13.37
CA ASN A 247 -19.19 13.88 14.20
C ASN A 247 -19.65 15.28 14.64
N LYS A 248 -18.74 16.24 14.86
CA LYS A 248 -19.12 17.64 15.17
C LYS A 248 -19.77 18.36 13.99
N LEU A 249 -19.31 18.14 12.76
CA LEU A 249 -19.92 18.74 11.57
C LEU A 249 -21.33 18.20 11.28
N ASN A 250 -21.60 16.94 11.60
CA ASN A 250 -22.93 16.35 11.47
C ASN A 250 -23.94 16.84 12.53
N HIS A 251 -23.48 17.34 13.68
CA HIS A 251 -24.36 17.93 14.69
C HIS A 251 -24.72 19.40 14.45
N VAL A 252 -23.98 20.12 13.59
CA VAL A 252 -24.23 21.55 13.31
C VAL A 252 -25.24 21.76 12.16
N ILE A 253 -25.52 20.73 11.35
CA ILE A 253 -26.47 20.84 10.21
C ILE A 253 -27.90 20.37 10.58
N ILE A 254 -28.14 19.88 11.80
CA ILE A 254 -29.50 19.57 12.29
C ILE A 254 -29.91 20.67 13.28
N ASN A 255 -30.22 21.85 12.77
CA ASN A 255 -31.13 22.83 13.37
C ASN A 255 -31.25 24.04 12.44
N GLN A 256 -32.10 23.93 11.42
CA GLN A 256 -32.94 24.98 10.86
C GLN A 256 -33.97 24.37 9.90
#